data_AF-U9VXG8-F1
#
_entry.id   AF-U9VXG8-F1
#
_cell.length_a   1.000
_cell.length_b   1.000
_cell.length_c   1.000
_cell.angle_alpha   90.00
_cell.angle_beta   90.00
_cell.angle_gamma   90.00
#
_symmetry.space_group_name_H-M   'P 1'
#
loop_
_entity.id
_entity.type
_entity.pdbx_description
1 polymer ?
#
loop_
_entity_poly.entity_id
_entity_poly.type
_entity_poly.pdbx_seq_one_letter_code
_entity_poly.pdbx_strand_id
1 'polypeptide(L)' 'MNPAIEHVLKFFTYAHLPDNLQRISKPFCDLASTVAESAPNSRETAVALRKLLEAKDAAVRAVIDTEN' A
#
# COMPACT_ATOMS: atom_id res chain seq x y z
N MET A 1 -8.51 -11.77 11.08
CA MET A 1 -8.59 -10.29 10.98
C MET A 1 -9.85 -9.96 10.18
N ASN A 2 -10.28 -8.70 9.99
CA ASN A 2 -11.41 -8.44 9.08
C ASN A 2 -11.02 -8.87 7.65
N PRO A 3 -11.81 -9.71 6.94
CA PRO A 3 -11.48 -10.16 5.59
C PRO A 3 -11.19 -9.03 4.61
N ALA A 4 -11.83 -7.86 4.79
CA ALA A 4 -11.57 -6.68 3.98
C ALA A 4 -10.15 -6.12 4.17
N ILE A 5 -9.60 -6.22 5.39
CA ILE A 5 -8.23 -5.79 5.70
C ILE A 5 -7.22 -6.74 5.05
N GLU A 6 -7.37 -8.05 5.28
CA GLU A 6 -6.48 -9.10 4.71
C GLU A 6 -6.46 -9.03 3.18
N HIS A 7 -7.63 -8.81 2.57
CA HIS A 7 -7.75 -8.74 1.11
C HIS A 7 -7.04 -7.52 0.51
N VAL A 8 -6.96 -6.40 1.23
CA VAL A 8 -6.29 -5.18 0.75
C VAL A 8 -4.77 -5.28 0.94
N LEU A 9 -4.30 -5.89 2.04
CA LEU A 9 -2.87 -5.98 2.35
C LEU A 9 -2.03 -6.70 1.28
N LYS A 10 -2.60 -7.71 0.61
CA LYS A 10 -1.89 -8.44 -0.46
C LYS A 10 -1.40 -7.53 -1.60
N PHE A 11 -2.08 -6.40 -1.82
CA PHE A 11 -1.73 -5.45 -2.88
C PHE A 11 -0.57 -4.52 -2.48
N PHE A 12 -0.09 -4.55 -1.25
CA PHE A 12 1.07 -3.76 -0.82
C PHE A 12 2.42 -4.45 -1.07
N THR A 13 2.42 -5.69 -1.56
CA THR A 13 3.66 -6.34 -1.98
C THR A 13 4.38 -5.49 -3.03
N TYR A 14 5.69 -5.33 -2.87
CA TYR A 14 6.51 -4.48 -3.75
C TYR A 14 7.70 -5.23 -4.35
N ALA A 15 8.07 -6.40 -3.83
CA ALA A 15 9.26 -7.15 -4.28
C ALA A 15 9.22 -7.61 -5.74
N HIS A 16 8.03 -7.62 -6.37
CA HIS A 16 7.86 -7.94 -7.78
C HIS A 16 8.13 -6.75 -8.72
N LEU A 17 8.28 -5.54 -8.17
CA LEU A 17 8.55 -4.33 -8.93
C LEU A 17 10.06 -4.21 -9.23
N PRO A 18 10.45 -3.52 -10.31
CA PRO A 18 11.83 -3.09 -10.53
C PRO A 18 12.36 -2.17 -9.40
N ASP A 19 13.68 -2.17 -9.18
CA ASP A 19 14.32 -1.51 -8.02
C ASP A 19 13.98 -0.01 -7.87
N ASN A 20 13.88 0.72 -8.98
CA ASN A 20 13.49 2.12 -9.01
C ASN A 20 12.05 2.32 -8.48
N LEU A 21 11.13 1.41 -8.79
CA LEU A 21 9.73 1.45 -8.33
C LEU A 21 9.56 0.88 -6.91
N GLN A 22 10.42 -0.06 -6.49
CA GLN A 22 10.41 -0.55 -5.11
C GLN A 22 10.69 0.57 -4.11
N ARG A 23 11.59 1.51 -4.45
CA ARG A 23 11.95 2.62 -3.57
C ARG A 23 10.75 3.49 -3.21
N ILE A 24 9.85 3.77 -4.15
CA ILE A 24 8.65 4.58 -3.89
C ILE A 24 7.50 3.75 -3.30
N SER A 25 7.43 2.45 -3.62
CA SER A 25 6.35 1.56 -3.15
C SER A 25 6.54 1.07 -1.71
N LYS A 26 7.79 0.80 -1.29
CA LYS A 26 8.12 0.21 0.03
C LYS A 26 7.54 1.00 1.22
N PRO A 27 7.65 2.35 1.30
CA PRO A 27 7.10 3.11 2.43
C PRO A 27 5.59 2.90 2.62
N PHE A 28 4.83 2.71 1.54
CA PHE A 28 3.40 2.43 1.62
C PHE A 28 3.13 1.03 2.18
N CYS A 29 3.96 0.04 1.85
CA CYS A 29 3.86 -1.30 2.40
C CYS A 29 4.14 -1.32 3.91
N ASP A 30 5.19 -0.61 4.35
CA ASP A 30 5.55 -0.50 5.76
C ASP A 30 4.43 0.20 6.56
N LEU A 31 3.87 1.28 6.01
CA LEU A 31 2.76 2.00 6.65
C LEU A 31 1.46 1.16 6.65
N ALA A 32 1.16 0.42 5.59
CA ALA A 32 -0.01 -0.46 5.54
C ALA A 32 0.06 -1.54 6.61
N SER A 33 1.25 -2.13 6.81
CA SER A 33 1.50 -3.12 7.87
C SER A 33 1.29 -2.50 9.24
N THR A 34 1.86 -1.31 9.47
CA THR A 34 1.69 -0.56 10.73
C THR A 34 0.20 -0.27 11.04
N VAL A 35 -0.56 0.20 10.05
CA VAL A 35 -2.00 0.48 10.21
C VAL A 35 -2.77 -0.79 10.52
N ALA A 36 -2.46 -1.89 9.83
CA ALA A 36 -3.13 -3.16 10.02
C ALA A 36 -2.86 -3.81 11.39
N GLU A 37 -1.65 -3.63 11.93
CA GLU A 37 -1.23 -4.19 13.22
C GLU A 37 -1.63 -3.31 14.41
N SER A 38 -1.59 -1.98 14.24
CA SER A 38 -1.75 -1.03 15.35
C SER A 38 -3.17 -0.48 15.48
N ALA A 39 -3.95 -0.43 14.39
CA ALA A 39 -5.30 0.12 14.43
C ALA A 39 -6.34 -0.93 14.83
N PRO A 40 -7.46 -0.53 15.45
CA PRO A 40 -8.56 -1.45 15.76
C PRO A 40 -9.09 -2.14 14.51
N ASN A 41 -9.58 -3.36 14.64
CA ASN A 41 -10.20 -4.08 13.54
C ASN A 41 -11.58 -3.49 13.16
N SER A 42 -11.57 -2.38 12.43
CA SER A 42 -12.73 -1.52 12.18
C SER A 42 -12.94 -1.22 10.69
N ARG A 43 -14.12 -0.68 10.36
CA ARG A 43 -14.41 -0.18 9.00
C ARG A 43 -13.44 0.93 8.59
N GLU A 44 -13.04 1.79 9.52
CA GLU A 44 -12.10 2.89 9.24
C GLU A 44 -10.70 2.39 8.93
N THR A 45 -10.25 1.29 9.54
CA THR A 45 -8.98 0.65 9.19
C THR A 45 -9.01 0.13 7.75
N ALA A 46 -10.11 -0.49 7.32
CA ALA A 46 -10.27 -0.92 5.93
C ALA A 46 -10.35 0.28 4.96
N VAL A 47 -10.94 1.41 5.38
CA VAL A 47 -10.94 2.66 4.59
C VAL A 47 -9.52 3.23 4.48
N ALA A 48 -8.79 3.32 5.59
CA ALA A 48 -7.42 3.82 5.62
C ALA A 48 -6.50 3.02 4.69
N LEU A 49 -6.56 1.69 4.74
CA LEU A 49 -5.76 0.82 3.88
C LEU A 49 -6.09 0.97 2.40
N ARG A 50 -7.37 1.14 2.03
CA ARG A 50 -7.76 1.40 0.63
C ARG A 50 -7.24 2.75 0.12
N LYS A 51 -7.38 3.80 0.91
CA LYS A 51 -6.83 5.12 0.57
C LYS A 51 -5.31 5.07 0.41
N LEU A 52 -4.64 4.31 1.27
CA LEU A 52 -3.19 4.14 1.17
C LEU A 52 -2.78 3.36 -0.08
N LEU A 53 -3.58 2.38 -0.51
CA LEU A 53 -3.35 1.63 -1.74
C LEU A 53 -3.49 2.54 -2.96
N GLU A 54 -4.54 3.36 -3.02
CA GLU A 54 -4.74 4.35 -4.08
C GLU A 54 -3.57 5.35 -4.16
N ALA A 55 -3.08 5.81 -3.00
CA ALA A 55 -1.93 6.71 -2.93
C ALA A 55 -0.63 6.05 -3.41
N LYS A 56 -0.40 4.78 -3.06
CA LYS A 56 0.75 3.99 -3.53
C LYS A 56 0.73 3.88 -5.06
N ASP A 57 -0.42 3.50 -5.63
CA ASP A 57 -0.55 3.32 -7.08
C ASP A 57 -0.39 4.65 -7.84
N ALA A 58 -0.82 5.77 -7.27
CA ALA A 58 -0.56 7.10 -7.81
C ALA A 58 0.93 7.47 -7.76
N ALA A 59 1.62 7.20 -6.64
CA ALA A 59 3.04 7.48 -6.48
C ALA A 59 3.91 6.64 -7.42
N VAL A 60 3.58 5.36 -7.62
CA VAL A 60 4.27 4.50 -8.59
C VAL A 60 4.08 5.01 -10.02
N ARG A 61 2.85 5.37 -10.41
CA ARG A 61 2.58 5.97 -11.74
C ARG A 61 3.35 7.27 -11.95
N ALA A 62 3.46 8.12 -10.93
CA ALA A 62 4.22 9.36 -11.04
C ALA A 62 5.72 9.12 -11.34
N VAL A 63 6.32 8.04 -10.82
CA VAL A 63 7.70 7.67 -11.16
C VAL A 63 7.79 7.17 -12.60
N ILE A 64 6.85 6.33 -13.03
CA ILE A 64 6.79 5.81 -14.42
C ILE A 64 6.65 6.95 -15.42
N ASP A 65 5.81 7.95 -15.13
CA ASP A 65 5.60 9.11 -16.00
C ASP A 65 6.87 9.96 -16.19
N THR A 66 7.80 9.94 -15.22
CA THR A 66 9.08 10.65 -15.31
C THR A 66 10.20 9.87 -16.00
N GLU A 67 10.01 8.58 -16.28
CA GLU A 67 10.99 7.71 -16.96
C GLU A 67 10.73 7.58 -18.47
N ASN A 68 9.67 8.20 -18.99
CA ASN A 68 9.35 8.30 -20.43
C ASN A 68 9.72 9.68 -20.98
#